data_AF-A0A947JBY8-F1
#
_entry.id   AF-A0A947JBY8-F1
#
_cell.length_a   1.000
_cell.length_b   1.000
_cell.length_c   1.000
_cell.angle_alpha   90.00
_cell.angle_beta   90.00
_cell.angle_gamma   90.00
#
_symmetry.space_group_name_H-M   'P 1'
#
loop_
_entity.id
_entity.type
_entity.pdbx_description
1 polymer ?
#
loop_
_entity_poly.entity_id
_entity_poly.type
_entity_poly.pdbx_seq_one_letter_code
_entity_poly.pdbx_strand_id
1 'polypeptide(L)'
;MATIKKEISAKKDDTSILRTSSALQKNNGSGAAVFLLMILLIIAIGGFVWSFSKYQKTKQRVAYLSTQEGQVELSQKEVEAVLEKVKKHILLPTDEDPIIATIVDAATLKQQQDFYKDANNDDKLIIYKQKAIIYSPMRDLIVNVGPVFIQEGEDPVNPEVSANSNGDLEVTKPETSVLAETTSAPNVPLVEAPIAE
;
A
#
# COMPACT_ATOMS: atom_id res chain seq x y z
N MET A 1 -41.27 -32.24 -88.54
CA MET A 1 -42.43 -31.31 -88.58
C MET A 1 -42.51 -30.65 -87.21
N ALA A 2 -42.08 -29.38 -87.11
CA ALA A 2 -42.96 -28.23 -86.80
C ALA A 2 -43.80 -28.47 -85.53
N THR A 3 -43.62 -27.74 -84.42
CA THR A 3 -43.89 -26.30 -84.33
C THR A 3 -43.27 -25.69 -83.06
N ILE A 4 -42.72 -24.49 -83.23
CA ILE A 4 -42.23 -23.56 -82.21
C ILE A 4 -43.41 -22.72 -81.68
N LYS A 5 -43.49 -22.51 -80.37
CA LYS A 5 -44.10 -21.31 -79.75
C LYS A 5 -43.41 -21.12 -78.39
N LYS A 6 -42.31 -20.38 -78.29
CA LYS A 6 -42.20 -18.92 -78.12
C LYS A 6 -43.26 -18.36 -77.17
N GLU A 7 -42.91 -18.27 -75.90
CA GLU A 7 -43.18 -17.08 -75.10
C GLU A 7 -41.91 -16.72 -74.32
N ILE A 8 -41.47 -15.48 -74.51
CA ILE A 8 -40.43 -14.80 -73.76
C ILE A 8 -41.16 -13.74 -72.94
N SER A 9 -40.66 -13.51 -71.72
CA SER A 9 -40.68 -12.26 -70.97
C SER A 9 -41.51 -12.30 -69.68
N ALA A 10 -40.83 -12.28 -68.54
CA ALA A 10 -40.79 -11.09 -67.69
C ALA A 10 -39.83 -11.28 -66.50
N LYS A 11 -38.81 -10.44 -66.53
CA LYS A 11 -37.88 -10.07 -65.46
C LYS A 11 -38.62 -9.54 -64.22
N LYS A 12 -38.27 -9.99 -63.02
CA LYS A 12 -38.16 -9.11 -61.83
C LYS A 12 -37.35 -9.79 -60.71
N ASP A 13 -36.25 -9.15 -60.39
CA ASP A 13 -35.42 -9.38 -59.23
C ASP A 13 -36.24 -9.17 -57.96
N ASP A 14 -36.17 -10.07 -56.99
CA ASP A 14 -36.44 -9.76 -55.59
C ASP A 14 -35.74 -10.81 -54.71
N THR A 15 -34.52 -10.44 -54.33
CA THR A 15 -33.91 -10.70 -53.02
C THR A 15 -34.92 -11.22 -52.01
N SER A 16 -34.80 -12.49 -51.65
CA SER A 16 -35.43 -13.06 -50.46
C SER A 16 -34.80 -12.41 -49.23
N ILE A 17 -35.27 -11.19 -48.92
CA ILE A 17 -35.19 -10.62 -47.58
C ILE A 17 -35.74 -11.69 -46.64
N LEU A 18 -34.86 -12.21 -45.79
CA LEU A 18 -35.23 -13.01 -44.64
C LEU A 18 -36.26 -12.19 -43.89
N ARG A 19 -37.52 -12.59 -44.04
CA ARG A 19 -38.59 -12.17 -43.16
C ARG A 19 -38.15 -12.63 -41.78
N THR A 20 -37.55 -11.72 -41.01
CA THR A 20 -37.59 -11.78 -39.56
C THR A 20 -39.06 -11.82 -39.22
N SER A 21 -39.56 -13.05 -39.08
CA SER A 21 -40.85 -13.33 -38.51
C SER A 21 -40.78 -12.87 -37.06
N SER A 22 -41.02 -11.58 -36.84
CA SER A 22 -41.64 -11.09 -35.62
C SER A 22 -43.07 -11.63 -35.56
N ALA A 23 -43.18 -12.96 -35.42
CA ALA A 23 -44.33 -13.54 -34.77
C ALA A 23 -44.23 -13.11 -33.30
N LEU A 24 -44.71 -11.91 -33.04
CA LEU A 24 -45.26 -11.54 -31.75
C LEU A 24 -46.36 -12.57 -31.48
N GLN A 25 -45.94 -13.67 -30.86
CA GLN A 25 -46.80 -14.70 -30.33
C GLN A 25 -47.52 -14.08 -29.13
N LYS A 26 -48.56 -13.30 -29.45
CA LYS A 26 -49.63 -12.88 -28.58
C LYS A 26 -50.41 -14.13 -28.20
N ASN A 27 -49.83 -14.94 -27.31
CA ASN A 27 -50.58 -15.92 -26.55
C ASN A 27 -51.01 -15.25 -25.25
N ASN A 28 -52.21 -15.56 -24.77
CA ASN A 28 -52.83 -14.99 -23.58
C ASN A 28 -52.14 -15.39 -22.26
N GLY A 29 -50.83 -15.59 -22.27
CA GLY A 29 -49.96 -15.82 -21.12
C GLY A 29 -49.59 -14.53 -20.40
N SER A 30 -50.40 -13.46 -20.48
CA SER A 30 -50.16 -12.24 -19.71
C SER A 30 -50.06 -12.54 -18.21
N GLY A 31 -50.83 -13.51 -17.69
CA GLY A 31 -50.67 -13.97 -16.31
C GLY A 31 -49.34 -14.66 -16.04
N ALA A 32 -48.91 -15.59 -16.90
CA ALA A 32 -47.68 -16.35 -16.70
C ALA A 32 -46.42 -15.48 -16.91
N ALA A 33 -46.40 -14.63 -17.93
CA ALA A 33 -45.32 -13.69 -18.19
C ALA A 33 -45.24 -12.61 -17.11
N VAL A 34 -46.38 -12.10 -16.62
CA VAL A 34 -46.40 -11.17 -15.49
C VAL A 34 -45.96 -11.86 -14.19
N PHE A 35 -46.32 -13.13 -13.99
CA PHE A 35 -45.86 -13.90 -12.83
C PHE A 35 -44.35 -14.17 -12.87
N LEU A 36 -43.79 -14.50 -14.04
CA LEU A 36 -42.35 -14.68 -14.23
C LEU A 36 -41.59 -13.37 -14.03
N LEU A 37 -42.14 -12.25 -14.52
CA LEU A 37 -41.60 -10.91 -14.31
C LEU A 37 -41.66 -10.51 -12.82
N MET A 38 -42.76 -10.85 -12.11
CA MET A 38 -42.88 -10.64 -10.67
C MET A 38 -41.86 -11.44 -9.87
N ILE A 39 -41.64 -12.72 -10.22
CA ILE A 39 -40.61 -13.55 -9.58
C ILE A 39 -39.22 -12.95 -9.81
N LEU A 40 -38.92 -12.53 -11.03
CA LEU A 40 -37.64 -11.89 -11.37
C LEU A 40 -37.45 -10.59 -10.59
N LEU A 41 -38.51 -9.80 -10.43
CA LEU A 41 -38.52 -8.58 -9.63
C LEU A 41 -38.24 -8.88 -8.14
N ILE A 42 -38.87 -9.91 -7.57
CA ILE A 42 -38.65 -10.32 -6.17
C ILE A 42 -37.20 -10.77 -5.95
N ILE A 43 -36.63 -11.54 -6.87
CA ILE A 43 -35.22 -11.97 -6.81
C ILE A 43 -34.29 -10.75 -6.89
N ALA A 44 -34.57 -9.80 -7.78
CA ALA A 44 -33.80 -8.56 -7.91
C ALA A 44 -33.87 -7.70 -6.62
N ILE A 45 -35.04 -7.58 -6.01
CA ILE A 45 -35.22 -6.85 -4.75
C ILE A 45 -34.49 -7.56 -3.60
N GLY A 46 -34.58 -8.90 -3.52
CA GLY A 46 -33.85 -9.68 -2.51
C GLY A 46 -32.34 -9.53 -2.63
N GLY A 47 -31.81 -9.61 -3.86
CA GLY A 47 -30.40 -9.35 -4.16
C GLY A 47 -29.98 -7.92 -3.83
N PHE A 48 -30.84 -6.94 -4.11
CA PHE A 48 -30.60 -5.53 -3.81
C PHE A 48 -30.53 -5.27 -2.30
N VAL A 49 -31.46 -5.83 -1.51
CA VAL A 49 -31.46 -5.70 -0.04
C VAL A 49 -30.22 -6.37 0.57
N TRP A 50 -29.84 -7.55 0.09
CA TRP A 50 -28.63 -8.25 0.56
C TRP A 50 -27.35 -7.47 0.23
N SER A 51 -27.24 -6.96 -1.00
CA SER A 51 -26.11 -6.13 -1.45
C SER A 51 -26.00 -4.82 -0.67
N PHE A 52 -27.13 -4.14 -0.45
CA PHE A 52 -27.18 -2.89 0.30
C PHE A 52 -26.78 -3.09 1.77
N SER A 53 -27.20 -4.20 2.39
CA SER A 53 -26.81 -4.55 3.76
C SER A 53 -25.29 -4.79 3.91
N LYS A 54 -24.64 -5.36 2.89
CA LYS A 54 -23.18 -5.54 2.84
C LYS A 54 -22.42 -4.22 2.62
N TYR A 55 -22.97 -3.31 1.83
CA TYR A 55 -22.36 -1.99 1.59
C TYR A 55 -22.29 -1.13 2.85
N GLN A 56 -23.33 -1.16 3.71
CA GLN A 56 -23.35 -0.36 4.94
C GLN A 56 -22.37 -0.87 6.02
N LYS A 57 -22.18 -2.19 6.15
CA LYS A 57 -21.23 -2.76 7.13
C LYS A 57 -19.75 -2.57 6.77
N THR A 58 -19.46 -2.23 5.51
CA THR A 58 -18.09 -1.97 5.07
C THR A 58 -17.64 -0.55 5.45
N LYS A 59 -18.56 0.43 5.41
CA LYS A 59 -18.26 1.84 5.76
C LYS A 59 -17.92 2.06 7.23
N GLN A 60 -18.51 1.29 8.14
CA GLN A 60 -18.26 1.44 9.59
C GLN A 60 -16.89 0.86 9.99
N ARG A 61 -16.40 -0.17 9.30
CA ARG A 61 -15.02 -0.62 9.47
C ARG A 61 -14.04 0.44 9.00
N VAL A 62 -14.13 0.95 7.76
CA VAL A 62 -13.20 2.04 7.35
C VAL A 62 -13.29 3.30 8.21
N ALA A 63 -14.46 3.65 8.77
CA ALA A 63 -14.58 4.78 9.70
C ALA A 63 -13.89 4.53 11.06
N TYR A 64 -14.02 3.32 11.63
CA TYR A 64 -13.33 2.92 12.86
C TYR A 64 -11.83 2.69 12.63
N LEU A 65 -11.44 2.16 11.48
CA LEU A 65 -10.05 2.04 11.04
C LEU A 65 -9.41 3.39 10.66
N SER A 66 -10.19 4.46 10.58
CA SER A 66 -9.67 5.83 10.41
C SER A 66 -9.43 6.53 11.75
N THR A 67 -9.86 5.98 12.89
CA THR A 67 -9.50 6.49 14.21
C THR A 67 -8.10 5.99 14.58
N GLN A 68 -7.34 6.73 15.39
CA GLN A 68 -6.00 6.31 15.84
C GLN A 68 -6.05 4.93 16.51
N GLU A 69 -7.07 4.66 17.33
CA GLU A 69 -7.23 3.40 18.06
C GLU A 69 -7.45 2.20 17.12
N GLY A 70 -8.22 2.36 16.04
CA GLY A 70 -8.46 1.30 15.06
C GLY A 70 -7.25 1.01 14.15
N GLN A 71 -6.42 2.02 13.86
CA GLN A 71 -5.17 1.84 13.10
C GLN A 71 -4.11 1.12 13.93
N VAL A 72 -4.04 1.40 15.23
CA VAL A 72 -3.10 0.73 16.15
C VAL A 72 -3.48 -0.74 16.34
N GLU A 73 -4.76 -1.06 16.56
CA GLU A 73 -5.20 -2.45 16.67
C GLU A 73 -5.00 -3.27 15.39
N LEU A 74 -5.25 -2.70 14.21
CA LEU A 74 -4.99 -3.42 12.96
C LEU A 74 -3.50 -3.61 12.72
N SER A 75 -2.69 -2.58 12.96
CA SER A 75 -1.24 -2.68 12.79
C SER A 75 -0.67 -3.76 13.72
N GLN A 76 -1.13 -3.84 14.96
CA GLN A 76 -0.74 -4.90 15.90
C GLN A 76 -1.18 -6.29 15.42
N LYS A 77 -2.43 -6.45 14.99
CA LYS A 77 -2.93 -7.74 14.44
C LYS A 77 -2.19 -8.16 13.18
N GLU A 78 -1.84 -7.22 12.31
CA GLU A 78 -1.06 -7.49 11.10
C GLU A 78 0.38 -7.89 11.44
N VAL A 79 0.99 -7.22 12.42
CA VAL A 79 2.31 -7.58 12.96
C VAL A 79 2.30 -8.99 13.56
N GLU A 80 1.34 -9.30 14.42
CA GLU A 80 1.18 -10.65 15.00
C GLU A 80 0.98 -11.70 13.91
N ALA A 81 0.13 -11.44 12.93
CA ALA A 81 -0.11 -12.36 11.82
C ALA A 81 1.15 -12.59 10.96
N VAL A 82 2.00 -11.58 10.78
CA VAL A 82 3.29 -11.72 10.11
C VAL A 82 4.24 -12.57 10.96
N LEU A 83 4.37 -12.28 12.26
CA LEU A 83 5.21 -13.05 13.17
C LEU A 83 4.80 -14.51 13.25
N GLU A 84 3.49 -14.81 13.31
CA GLU A 84 2.99 -16.18 13.30
C GLU A 84 3.37 -16.94 12.03
N LYS A 85 3.34 -16.29 10.87
CA LYS A 85 3.78 -16.91 9.62
C LYS A 85 5.28 -17.17 9.64
N VAL A 86 6.07 -16.20 10.08
CA VAL A 86 7.53 -16.33 10.18
C VAL A 86 7.92 -17.46 11.15
N LYS A 87 7.23 -17.60 12.29
CA LYS A 87 7.44 -18.68 13.28
C LYS A 87 7.26 -20.08 12.69
N LYS A 88 6.50 -20.24 11.60
CA LYS A 88 6.35 -21.53 10.90
C LYS A 88 7.58 -21.91 10.08
N HIS A 89 8.37 -20.91 9.68
CA HIS A 89 9.55 -21.09 8.83
C HIS A 89 10.85 -21.13 9.61
N ILE A 90 10.93 -20.43 10.75
CA ILE A 90 12.12 -20.37 11.59
C ILE A 90 11.75 -20.14 13.06
N LEU A 91 12.56 -20.69 13.98
CA LEU A 91 12.44 -20.38 15.40
C LEU A 91 12.81 -18.92 15.65
N LEU A 92 11.87 -18.16 16.20
CA LEU A 92 12.06 -16.77 16.59
C LEU A 92 12.33 -16.64 18.09
N PRO A 93 13.16 -15.67 18.53
CA PRO A 93 13.24 -15.28 19.92
C PRO A 93 11.85 -14.88 20.45
N THR A 94 11.49 -15.37 21.63
CA THR A 94 10.21 -15.06 22.30
C THR A 94 10.34 -13.98 23.37
N ASP A 95 11.56 -13.70 23.80
CA ASP A 95 11.84 -12.87 24.96
C ASP A 95 12.10 -11.40 24.56
N GLU A 96 11.97 -11.09 23.26
CA GLU A 96 12.28 -9.77 22.69
C GLU A 96 11.27 -9.39 21.62
N ASP A 97 10.87 -8.12 21.63
CA ASP A 97 10.04 -7.52 20.59
C ASP A 97 10.90 -7.06 19.40
N PRO A 98 10.66 -7.59 18.18
CA PRO A 98 11.43 -7.19 17.02
C PRO A 98 10.98 -5.85 16.45
N ILE A 99 11.90 -5.15 15.80
CA ILE A 99 11.57 -4.00 14.96
C ILE A 99 11.19 -4.52 13.57
N ILE A 100 10.01 -4.13 13.08
CA ILE A 100 9.51 -4.55 11.77
C ILE A 100 9.44 -3.34 10.85
N ALA A 101 10.16 -3.41 9.74
CA ALA A 101 10.15 -2.41 8.68
C ALA A 101 9.66 -3.02 7.36
N THR A 102 9.08 -2.21 6.49
CA THR A 102 8.75 -2.61 5.12
C THR A 102 9.82 -2.10 4.17
N ILE A 103 10.31 -2.96 3.29
CA ILE A 103 11.27 -2.59 2.25
C ILE A 103 10.53 -1.86 1.14
N VAL A 104 10.85 -0.57 0.96
CA VAL A 104 10.22 0.29 -0.07
C VAL A 104 11.04 0.32 -1.36
N ASP A 105 12.38 0.33 -1.25
CA ASP A 105 13.30 0.34 -2.38
C ASP A 105 14.34 -0.76 -2.26
N ALA A 106 13.94 -1.97 -2.67
CA ALA A 106 14.82 -3.13 -2.68
C ALA A 106 15.98 -2.96 -3.68
N ALA A 107 15.80 -2.20 -4.77
CA ALA A 107 16.83 -2.06 -5.79
C ALA A 107 18.07 -1.34 -5.23
N THR A 108 17.86 -0.27 -4.46
CA THR A 108 18.95 0.45 -3.79
C THR A 108 19.58 -0.41 -2.69
N LEU A 109 18.79 -1.08 -1.86
CA LEU A 109 19.32 -1.90 -0.76
C LEU A 109 20.17 -3.09 -1.24
N LYS A 110 19.81 -3.69 -2.39
CA LYS A 110 20.60 -4.75 -3.03
C LYS A 110 22.03 -4.34 -3.37
N GLN A 111 22.23 -3.07 -3.69
CA GLN A 111 23.56 -2.54 -4.01
C GLN A 111 24.40 -2.27 -2.75
N GLN A 112 23.75 -2.09 -1.60
CA GLN A 112 24.41 -1.78 -0.34
C GLN A 112 24.91 -3.04 0.37
N GLN A 113 24.11 -4.12 0.36
CA GLN A 113 24.45 -5.35 1.07
C GLN A 113 23.83 -6.58 0.42
N ASP A 114 24.62 -7.65 0.32
CA ASP A 114 24.19 -8.96 -0.20
C ASP A 114 23.01 -9.56 0.56
N PHE A 115 22.78 -9.13 1.80
CA PHE A 115 21.63 -9.51 2.60
C PHE A 115 20.30 -9.23 1.87
N TYR A 116 20.23 -8.17 1.07
CA TYR A 116 19.03 -7.78 0.33
C TYR A 116 18.95 -8.36 -1.08
N LYS A 117 19.92 -9.18 -1.54
CA LYS A 117 20.03 -9.62 -2.95
C LYS A 117 18.72 -10.17 -3.56
N ASP A 118 17.98 -10.96 -2.78
CA ASP A 118 16.73 -11.60 -3.18
C ASP A 118 15.46 -10.92 -2.62
N ALA A 119 15.61 -9.77 -1.97
CA ALA A 119 14.50 -8.98 -1.41
C ALA A 119 13.72 -8.27 -2.51
N ASN A 120 12.43 -8.08 -2.29
CA ASN A 120 11.57 -7.29 -3.15
C ASN A 120 10.92 -6.16 -2.35
N ASN A 121 10.34 -5.19 -3.06
CA ASN A 121 9.48 -4.20 -2.42
C ASN A 121 8.31 -4.91 -1.71
N ASP A 122 7.86 -4.32 -0.61
CA ASP A 122 6.83 -4.83 0.30
C ASP A 122 7.23 -6.05 1.15
N ASP A 123 8.44 -6.61 0.96
CA ASP A 123 9.01 -7.58 1.89
C ASP A 123 9.23 -6.92 3.27
N LYS A 124 9.10 -7.73 4.33
CA LYS A 124 9.19 -7.31 5.73
C LYS A 124 10.58 -7.62 6.26
N LEU A 125 11.27 -6.58 6.73
CA LEU A 125 12.53 -6.68 7.45
C LEU A 125 12.22 -6.73 8.95
N ILE A 126 12.60 -7.82 9.61
CA ILE A 126 12.39 -8.07 11.02
C ILE A 126 13.76 -8.09 11.70
N ILE A 127 13.99 -7.16 12.61
CA ILE A 127 15.29 -6.95 13.27
C ILE A 127 15.14 -7.31 14.74
N TYR A 128 15.91 -8.31 15.17
CA TYR A 128 16.17 -8.64 16.56
C TYR A 128 17.56 -8.13 16.96
N LYS A 129 17.89 -8.13 18.25
CA LYS A 129 19.21 -7.70 18.74
C LYS A 129 20.37 -8.45 18.10
N GLN A 130 20.20 -9.74 17.81
CA GLN A 130 21.28 -10.61 17.31
C GLN A 130 21.14 -11.01 15.83
N LYS A 131 19.96 -10.85 15.23
CA LYS A 131 19.69 -11.31 13.85
C LYS A 131 18.65 -10.46 13.15
N ALA A 132 18.82 -10.28 11.85
CA ALA A 132 17.84 -9.70 10.95
C ALA A 132 17.31 -10.78 10.02
N ILE A 133 16.02 -10.69 9.70
CA ILE A 133 15.28 -11.64 8.88
C ILE A 133 14.50 -10.84 7.84
N ILE A 134 14.64 -11.19 6.56
CA ILE A 134 13.76 -10.69 5.50
C ILE A 134 12.73 -11.76 5.23
N TYR A 135 11.46 -11.44 5.41
CA TYR A 135 10.33 -12.31 5.12
C TYR A 135 9.48 -11.70 4.00
N SER A 136 9.07 -12.52 3.04
CA SER A 136 8.19 -12.09 1.95
C SER A 136 6.76 -12.55 2.22
N PRO A 137 5.83 -11.65 2.61
CA PRO A 137 4.45 -12.05 2.92
C PRO A 137 3.69 -12.56 1.70
N MET A 138 4.05 -12.09 0.50
CA MET A 138 3.43 -12.51 -0.76
C MET A 138 3.86 -13.93 -1.18
N ARG A 139 5.12 -14.28 -0.92
CA ARG A 139 5.69 -15.59 -1.26
C ARG A 139 5.66 -16.58 -0.10
N ASP A 140 5.27 -16.12 1.09
CA ASP A 140 5.27 -16.87 2.35
C ASP A 140 6.58 -17.63 2.59
N LEU A 141 7.70 -16.91 2.50
CA LEU A 141 9.03 -17.50 2.69
C LEU A 141 10.01 -16.53 3.35
N ILE A 142 11.01 -17.10 4.01
CA ILE A 142 12.18 -16.38 4.52
C ILE A 142 13.13 -16.17 3.36
N VAL A 143 13.32 -14.91 2.99
CA VAL A 143 14.19 -14.50 1.88
C VAL A 143 15.66 -14.60 2.29
N ASN A 144 15.98 -14.10 3.49
CA ASN A 144 17.34 -14.14 4.01
C ASN A 144 17.38 -13.97 5.54
N VAL A 145 18.46 -14.46 6.16
CA VAL A 145 18.73 -14.31 7.60
C VAL A 145 20.21 -13.95 7.78
N GLY A 146 20.49 -12.94 8.61
CA GLY A 146 21.85 -12.43 8.80
C GLY A 146 22.09 -11.91 10.22
N PRO A 147 23.36 -11.79 10.65
CA PRO A 147 23.69 -11.15 11.92
C PRO A 147 23.42 -9.64 11.85
N VAL A 148 23.12 -9.04 13.00
CA VAL A 148 23.02 -7.58 13.14
C VAL A 148 24.28 -7.10 13.84
N PHE A 149 24.92 -6.08 13.27
CA PHE A 149 26.02 -5.36 13.89
C PHE A 149 25.49 -3.98 14.27
N ILE A 150 24.96 -3.86 15.49
CA ILE A 150 24.59 -2.57 16.05
C ILE A 150 25.90 -1.90 16.47
N GLN A 151 26.24 -0.76 15.85
CA GLN A 151 27.27 0.09 16.42
C GLN A 151 26.63 0.74 17.65
N GLU A 152 27.10 0.38 18.85
CA GLU A 152 26.60 0.93 20.11
C GLU A 152 26.78 2.45 20.10
N GLY A 153 25.69 3.15 19.80
CA GLY A 153 25.61 4.57 19.59
C GLY A 153 24.19 4.88 19.17
N GLU A 154 23.34 5.10 20.16
CA GLU A 154 21.90 5.38 20.08
C GLU A 154 21.00 4.13 20.07
N ASP A 155 20.44 3.84 21.25
CA ASP A 155 19.29 2.97 21.42
C ASP A 155 18.14 3.41 20.50
N PRO A 156 17.37 2.48 19.89
CA PRO A 156 16.22 2.85 19.08
C PRO A 156 15.23 3.62 19.96
N VAL A 157 15.10 4.92 19.68
CA VAL A 157 14.23 5.86 20.39
C VAL A 157 12.79 5.33 20.37
N ASN A 158 12.35 4.80 21.50
CA ASN A 158 10.96 4.56 21.81
C ASN A 158 10.24 5.92 21.90
N PRO A 159 9.21 6.22 21.11
CA PRO A 159 8.50 7.49 21.19
C PRO A 159 7.64 7.67 22.46
N GLU A 160 7.58 6.69 23.36
CA GLU A 160 6.97 6.86 24.68
C GLU A 160 8.03 7.12 25.75
N VAL A 161 8.37 8.40 25.95
CA VAL A 161 8.52 9.10 27.25
C VAL A 161 8.98 10.53 26.93
N SER A 162 8.00 11.39 26.64
CA SER A 162 8.15 12.84 26.74
C SER A 162 6.93 13.39 27.45
N ALA A 163 6.93 13.32 28.78
CA ALA A 163 6.11 14.15 29.64
C ALA A 163 6.62 14.10 31.09
N ASN A 164 7.07 15.26 31.56
CA ASN A 164 7.30 15.68 32.95
C ASN A 164 8.55 15.18 33.70
N SER A 165 9.50 16.10 33.82
CA SER A 165 10.03 16.48 35.13
C SER A 165 10.34 17.98 35.15
N ASN A 166 9.35 18.78 35.59
CA ASN A 166 9.62 20.09 36.17
C ASN A 166 10.26 19.85 37.54
N GLY A 167 11.45 20.40 37.76
CA GLY A 167 12.16 20.29 39.03
C GLY A 167 13.53 20.96 38.95
N ASP A 168 13.50 22.29 39.04
CA ASP A 168 14.43 23.12 39.81
C ASP A 168 15.93 22.93 39.63
N LEU A 169 16.56 23.79 38.82
CA LEU A 169 17.92 24.28 39.06
C LEU A 169 18.00 25.78 38.72
N GLU A 170 17.73 26.57 39.76
CA GLU A 170 18.31 27.87 40.12
C GLU A 170 19.36 28.44 39.15
N VAL A 171 18.98 29.48 38.39
CA VAL A 171 19.93 30.37 37.69
C VAL A 171 19.93 31.72 38.41
N THR A 172 20.99 31.94 39.18
CA THR A 172 21.35 33.24 39.75
C THR A 172 21.94 34.15 38.67
N LYS A 173 21.28 35.28 38.42
CA LYS A 173 21.74 36.46 37.65
C LYS A 173 22.72 37.28 38.53
N PRO A 174 23.75 37.95 37.98
CA PRO A 174 23.60 39.37 37.57
C PRO A 174 24.32 39.67 36.22
N GLU A 175 23.68 40.31 35.26
CA GLU A 175 23.74 41.76 34.96
C GLU A 175 25.09 42.32 34.46
N THR A 176 25.16 42.43 33.13
CA THR A 176 25.49 43.63 32.32
C THR A 176 26.08 44.86 33.02
N SER A 177 27.30 45.25 32.61
CA SER A 177 27.74 46.65 32.55
C SER A 177 28.84 46.82 31.48
N VAL A 178 29.05 48.05 31.06
CA VAL A 178 29.30 48.50 29.67
C VAL A 178 30.70 49.11 29.47
N LEU A 179 31.14 49.14 28.21
CA LEU A 179 31.93 50.20 27.53
C LEU A 179 33.26 50.71 28.14
N ALA A 180 34.37 50.49 27.42
CA ALA A 180 35.23 51.58 26.95
C ALA A 180 36.15 51.10 25.79
N GLU A 181 36.06 51.80 24.66
CA GLU A 181 37.00 51.79 23.54
C GLU A 181 38.41 52.22 23.97
N THR A 182 39.46 51.74 23.27
CA THR A 182 40.41 52.60 22.53
C THR A 182 41.42 51.74 21.76
N THR A 183 41.47 51.98 20.44
CA THR A 183 42.65 52.14 19.57
C THR A 183 43.77 51.07 19.66
N SER A 184 44.10 50.32 18.62
CA SER A 184 44.84 50.81 17.45
C SER A 184 44.95 49.69 16.41
N ALA A 185 44.51 49.96 15.18
CA ALA A 185 44.94 49.28 13.96
C ALA A 185 45.95 50.21 13.24
N PRO A 186 46.49 49.90 12.05
CA PRO A 186 46.78 48.63 11.36
C PRO A 186 48.25 48.57 10.89
N ASN A 187 48.77 47.42 10.41
CA ASN A 187 49.56 47.44 9.16
C ASN A 187 49.86 46.03 8.61
N VAL A 188 49.45 45.79 7.37
CA VAL A 188 49.99 44.78 6.45
C VAL A 188 50.82 45.57 5.43
N PRO A 189 52.01 45.11 5.00
CA PRO A 189 52.07 44.60 3.62
C PRO A 189 53.03 43.43 3.37
N LEU A 190 52.53 42.50 2.55
CA LEU A 190 53.15 41.86 1.38
C LEU A 190 54.58 42.33 0.99
N VAL A 191 55.54 41.41 0.87
CA VAL A 191 56.76 41.59 0.06
C VAL A 191 57.10 40.30 -0.72
N GLU A 192 57.41 40.53 -1.99
CA GLU A 192 57.69 39.68 -3.15
C GLU A 192 58.86 38.66 -3.06
N ALA A 193 58.82 37.77 -4.06
CA ALA A 193 59.72 36.68 -4.43
C ALA A 193 61.19 37.08 -4.72
N PRO A 194 62.08 36.08 -4.84
CA PRO A 194 63.19 36.13 -5.80
C PRO A 194 62.97 35.14 -6.97
N ILE A 195 63.01 35.72 -8.16
CA ILE A 195 63.30 35.11 -9.46
C ILE A 195 64.65 34.36 -9.43
N ALA A 196 64.67 33.14 -9.97
CA ALA A 196 65.89 32.42 -10.34
C ALA A 196 66.02 32.38 -11.86
N GLU A 197 67.28 32.51 -12.31
CA GLU A 197 67.80 32.70 -13.68
C GLU A 197 67.32 31.70 -14.75
#